data_AF-A0A3R6Y9W0-F1
#
_entry.id   AF-A0A3R6Y9W0-F1
#
_cell.length_a   1.000
_cell.length_b   1.000
_cell.length_c   1.000
_cell.angle_alpha   90.00
_cell.angle_beta   90.00
_cell.angle_gamma   90.00
#
_symmetry.space_group_name_H-M   'P 1'
#
loop_
_entity.id
_entity.type
_entity.pdbx_description
1 polymer ?
#
loop_
_entity_poly.entity_id
_entity_poly.type
_entity_poly.pdbx_seq_one_letter_code
_entity_poly.pdbx_strand_id
1 'polypeptide(L)'
;HLEKDLVTWIAAMQRAGWPVERYEVVIKANKILNHHFGVPRSVGRGWYARFESRHHDLSARMAQKLSKARNAVTREGITRYFFDLVKAALGFTCTAGDIYNVDETSLQTKGSSKKVVAVRGSKNVWKGDQKSSYHLTIVAAVAADGTPVPPAFILPGKSCATTVLDTCPVADAMITSSPKAFMNADLFDGWLECFGEWKLRQRAARPAVLVLDNCSSHLSVNSLPICEAYGICLVRIPANATHLLQPLDVALFRTFKRKISCGVTQCLQAMDSMTLPRDAAIKIAGEAFNTVFPAMDDPKKVNTAVANGFRTCGIWPLSLPRMLCRLKAAKKNGVKGSLGDDAWLKTQEFARDMALTLPPKQVGRKRVLTELNWHTRDGLRASAVQPKKRKK
;
A
#
# COMPACT_ATOMS: atom_id res chain seq x y z
N HIS A 1 -10.60 -10.50 34.86
CA HIS A 1 -10.53 -11.63 33.91
C HIS A 1 -11.26 -11.34 32.60
N LEU A 2 -12.55 -10.97 32.61
CA LEU A 2 -13.35 -10.73 31.39
C LEU A 2 -12.76 -9.71 30.40
N GLU A 3 -12.20 -8.60 30.88
CA GLU A 3 -11.56 -7.62 29.99
C GLU A 3 -10.29 -8.17 29.32
N LYS A 4 -9.51 -9.02 30.01
CA LYS A 4 -8.34 -9.68 29.43
C LYS A 4 -8.75 -10.65 28.31
N ASP A 5 -9.82 -11.40 28.51
CA ASP A 5 -10.38 -12.29 27.49
C ASP A 5 -10.84 -11.52 26.25
N LEU A 6 -11.41 -10.33 26.45
CA LEU A 6 -11.83 -9.44 25.37
C LEU A 6 -10.62 -8.89 24.59
N VAL A 7 -9.53 -8.51 25.26
CA VAL A 7 -8.25 -8.12 24.62
C VAL A 7 -7.70 -9.28 23.78
N THR A 8 -7.65 -10.49 24.35
CA THR A 8 -7.19 -11.70 23.66
C THR A 8 -8.05 -12.02 22.43
N TRP A 9 -9.38 -11.88 22.54
CA TRP A 9 -10.28 -12.06 21.41
C TRP A 9 -10.09 -10.99 20.32
N ILE A 10 -9.92 -9.71 20.68
CA ILE A 10 -9.61 -8.63 19.72
C ILE A 10 -8.33 -8.97 18.93
N ALA A 11 -7.28 -9.41 19.62
CA ALA A 11 -6.03 -9.83 18.99
C ALA A 11 -6.22 -11.03 18.06
N ALA A 12 -6.99 -12.04 18.48
CA ALA A 12 -7.28 -13.22 17.65
C ALA A 12 -8.10 -12.88 16.39
N MET A 13 -9.10 -12.01 16.51
CA MET A 13 -9.89 -11.48 15.39
C MET A 13 -9.01 -10.72 14.39
N GLN A 14 -8.11 -9.86 14.88
CA GLN A 14 -7.11 -9.19 14.05
C GLN A 14 -6.24 -10.22 13.31
N ARG A 15 -5.70 -11.23 14.00
CA ARG A 15 -4.86 -12.27 13.38
C ARG A 15 -5.59 -13.09 12.32
N ALA A 16 -6.88 -13.33 12.52
CA ALA A 16 -7.73 -14.02 11.55
C ALA A 16 -8.06 -13.17 10.31
N GLY A 17 -7.62 -11.91 10.26
CA GLY A 17 -7.88 -10.97 9.17
C GLY A 17 -9.22 -10.23 9.28
N TRP A 18 -9.85 -10.25 10.46
CA TRP A 18 -11.12 -9.62 10.76
C TRP A 18 -10.96 -8.64 11.94
N PRO A 19 -10.17 -7.55 11.80
CA PRO A 19 -10.03 -6.58 12.88
C PRO A 19 -11.38 -5.99 13.25
N VAL A 20 -11.64 -5.83 14.55
CA VAL A 20 -12.95 -5.45 15.07
C VAL A 20 -13.07 -3.94 15.29
N GLU A 21 -14.26 -3.42 15.03
CA GLU A 21 -14.61 -2.02 15.26
C GLU A 21 -15.06 -1.79 16.71
N ARG A 22 -14.98 -0.53 17.17
CA ARG A 22 -15.36 -0.12 18.53
C ARG A 22 -16.74 -0.63 18.94
N TYR A 23 -17.72 -0.53 18.05
CA TYR A 23 -19.09 -0.96 18.37
C TYR A 23 -19.18 -2.48 18.56
N GLU A 24 -18.40 -3.27 17.81
CA GLU A 24 -18.35 -4.73 17.96
C GLU A 24 -17.78 -5.13 19.30
N VAL A 25 -16.75 -4.42 19.78
CA VAL A 25 -16.18 -4.61 21.13
C VAL A 25 -17.23 -4.33 22.21
N VAL A 26 -18.01 -3.25 22.07
CA VAL A 26 -19.09 -2.92 23.03
C VAL A 26 -20.21 -3.96 22.99
N ILE A 27 -20.63 -4.41 21.81
CA ILE A 27 -21.60 -5.51 21.66
C ILE A 27 -21.09 -6.76 22.37
N LYS A 28 -19.80 -7.08 22.19
CA LYS A 28 -19.19 -8.25 22.82
C LYS A 28 -19.13 -8.14 24.33
N ALA A 29 -18.72 -6.99 24.85
CA ALA A 29 -18.69 -6.72 26.29
C ALA A 29 -20.09 -6.86 26.91
N ASN A 30 -21.13 -6.35 26.25
CA ASN A 30 -22.52 -6.52 26.69
C ASN A 30 -22.96 -7.99 26.67
N LYS A 31 -22.59 -8.76 25.64
CA LYS A 31 -22.90 -10.21 25.58
C LYS A 31 -22.26 -10.97 26.74
N ILE A 32 -20.99 -10.69 27.04
CA ILE A 32 -20.30 -11.30 28.19
C ILE A 32 -20.98 -10.90 29.49
N LEU A 33 -21.33 -9.62 29.65
CA LEU A 33 -21.99 -9.09 30.83
C LEU A 33 -23.35 -9.77 31.07
N ASN A 34 -24.16 -9.90 30.03
CA ASN A 34 -25.49 -10.52 30.11
C ASN A 34 -25.38 -12.00 30.47
N HIS A 35 -24.41 -12.70 29.89
CA HIS A 35 -24.19 -14.12 30.17
C HIS A 35 -23.70 -14.34 31.61
N HIS A 36 -22.81 -13.47 32.11
CA HIS A 36 -22.26 -13.57 33.46
C HIS A 36 -23.29 -13.24 34.56
N PHE A 37 -24.21 -12.29 34.29
CA PHE A 37 -25.19 -11.84 35.28
C PHE A 37 -26.59 -12.44 35.09
N GLY A 38 -26.83 -13.19 34.01
CA GLY A 38 -28.13 -13.79 33.69
C GLY A 38 -29.25 -12.80 33.37
N VAL A 39 -28.97 -11.49 33.39
CA VAL A 39 -29.93 -10.41 33.11
C VAL A 39 -29.38 -9.42 32.09
N PRO A 40 -30.24 -8.83 31.23
CA PRO A 40 -29.81 -7.80 30.28
C PRO A 40 -29.22 -6.58 31.00
N ARG A 41 -27.93 -6.35 30.78
CA ARG A 41 -27.18 -5.18 31.21
C ARG A 41 -26.42 -4.59 30.03
N SER A 42 -26.09 -3.31 30.14
CA SER A 42 -25.27 -2.63 29.15
C SER A 42 -24.14 -1.89 29.83
N VAL A 43 -22.99 -1.87 29.17
CA VAL A 43 -21.86 -1.04 29.58
C VAL A 43 -22.22 0.43 29.40
N GLY A 44 -21.85 1.26 30.37
CA GLY A 44 -22.18 2.69 30.37
C GLY A 44 -21.51 3.48 29.25
N ARG A 45 -22.05 4.68 28.97
CA ARG A 45 -21.41 5.64 28.04
C ARG A 45 -20.01 5.97 28.55
N GLY A 46 -19.02 5.82 27.67
CA GLY A 46 -17.60 6.02 28.01
C GLY A 46 -16.87 4.78 28.55
N TRP A 47 -17.54 3.64 28.73
CA TRP A 47 -16.86 2.39 29.13
C TRP A 47 -15.72 2.02 28.17
N TYR A 48 -15.94 2.10 26.86
CA TYR A 48 -14.91 1.79 25.86
C TYR A 48 -13.67 2.68 26.00
N ALA A 49 -13.85 3.98 26.27
CA ALA A 49 -12.73 4.90 26.44
C ALA A 49 -11.89 4.53 27.69
N ARG A 50 -12.57 4.12 28.78
CA ARG A 50 -11.89 3.61 29.99
C ARG A 50 -11.26 2.23 29.79
N PHE A 51 -11.87 1.37 28.97
CA PHE A 51 -11.30 0.08 28.58
C PHE A 51 -10.00 0.30 27.78
N GLU A 52 -10.02 1.14 26.75
CA GLU A 52 -8.84 1.49 25.97
C GLU A 52 -7.74 2.13 26.84
N SER A 53 -8.10 3.02 27.79
CA SER A 53 -7.12 3.62 28.69
C SER A 53 -6.48 2.63 29.67
N ARG A 54 -7.17 1.54 30.03
CA ARG A 54 -6.66 0.50 30.94
C ARG A 54 -5.81 -0.56 30.23
N HIS A 55 -6.01 -0.76 28.93
CA HIS A 55 -5.33 -1.79 28.13
C HIS A 55 -4.43 -1.16 27.08
N HIS A 56 -3.23 -0.76 27.50
CA HIS A 56 -2.25 -0.07 26.64
C HIS A 56 -1.75 -0.90 25.44
N ASP A 57 -2.05 -2.20 25.39
CA ASP A 57 -1.78 -3.07 24.24
C ASP A 57 -2.73 -2.80 23.05
N LEU A 58 -3.84 -2.09 23.28
CA LEU A 58 -4.82 -1.74 22.26
C LEU A 58 -4.69 -0.27 21.84
N SER A 59 -4.91 0.00 20.56
CA SER A 59 -4.99 1.38 20.05
C SER A 59 -5.90 1.46 18.83
N ALA A 60 -6.64 2.56 18.69
CA ALA A 60 -7.37 2.84 17.47
C ALA A 60 -6.44 2.97 16.25
N ARG A 61 -6.71 2.17 15.21
CA ARG A 61 -5.97 2.18 13.93
C ARG A 61 -6.94 2.14 12.75
N MET A 62 -6.56 2.77 11.65
CA MET A 62 -7.26 2.63 10.37
C MET A 62 -6.78 1.34 9.69
N ALA A 63 -7.69 0.38 9.49
CA ALA A 63 -7.38 -0.85 8.77
C ALA A 63 -7.11 -0.55 7.29
N GLN A 64 -6.00 -1.09 6.77
CA GLN A 64 -5.71 -1.04 5.34
C GLN A 64 -6.45 -2.19 4.64
N LYS A 65 -7.10 -1.90 3.51
CA LYS A 65 -7.75 -2.93 2.69
C LYS A 65 -6.67 -3.72 1.96
N LEU A 66 -6.45 -4.96 2.37
CA LEU A 66 -5.66 -5.91 1.60
C LEU A 66 -6.62 -6.76 0.75
N SER A 67 -6.48 -6.71 -0.58
CA SER A 67 -7.23 -7.64 -1.43
C SER A 67 -6.70 -9.06 -1.18
N LYS A 68 -7.58 -10.03 -0.93
CA LYS A 68 -7.20 -11.45 -0.90
C LYS A 68 -6.81 -11.87 -2.32
N ALA A 69 -5.54 -11.70 -2.67
CA ALA A 69 -5.02 -12.12 -3.96
C ALA A 69 -5.03 -13.65 -4.08
N ARG A 70 -5.22 -14.15 -5.31
CA ARG A 70 -5.08 -15.59 -5.63
C ARG A 70 -3.65 -16.11 -5.38
N ASN A 71 -2.65 -15.21 -5.33
CA ASN A 71 -1.23 -15.50 -5.12
C ASN A 71 -0.74 -14.83 -3.83
N ALA A 72 -0.93 -15.48 -2.68
CA ALA A 72 -0.38 -14.99 -1.42
C ALA A 72 1.16 -14.99 -1.44
N VAL A 73 1.80 -14.02 -0.77
CA VAL A 73 3.25 -13.95 -0.66
C VAL A 73 3.77 -15.16 0.13
N THR A 74 4.65 -15.95 -0.48
CA THR A 74 5.22 -17.17 0.12
C THR A 74 6.65 -16.95 0.59
N ARG A 75 7.15 -17.86 1.44
CA ARG A 75 8.55 -17.82 1.91
C ARG A 75 9.50 -18.08 0.74
N GLU A 76 9.11 -18.99 -0.14
CA GLU A 76 9.86 -19.40 -1.33
C GLU A 76 9.96 -18.23 -2.32
N GLY A 77 8.86 -17.47 -2.50
CA GLY A 77 8.85 -16.27 -3.34
C GLY A 77 9.78 -15.18 -2.83
N ILE A 78 9.79 -14.92 -1.52
CA ILE A 78 10.73 -13.96 -0.90
C ILE A 78 12.18 -14.46 -1.00
N THR A 79 12.41 -15.75 -0.80
CA THR A 79 13.74 -16.33 -0.88
C THR A 79 14.31 -16.22 -2.29
N ARG A 80 13.50 -16.51 -3.32
CA ARG A 80 13.88 -16.29 -4.73
C ARG A 80 14.23 -14.84 -5.00
N TYR A 81 13.38 -13.91 -4.59
CA TYR A 81 13.63 -12.47 -4.73
C TYR A 81 14.93 -12.02 -4.06
N PHE A 82 15.23 -12.52 -2.85
CA PHE A 82 16.49 -12.25 -2.20
C PHE A 82 17.69 -12.74 -3.02
N PHE A 83 17.62 -13.95 -3.59
CA PHE A 83 18.69 -14.45 -4.45
C PHE A 83 18.80 -13.69 -5.78
N ASP A 84 17.70 -13.19 -6.34
CA ASP A 84 17.72 -12.34 -7.52
C ASP A 84 18.43 -11.00 -7.23
N LEU A 85 18.17 -10.39 -6.06
CA LEU A 85 18.91 -9.21 -5.60
C LEU A 85 20.40 -9.50 -5.37
N VAL A 86 20.73 -10.64 -4.75
CA VAL A 86 22.13 -11.05 -4.56
C VAL A 86 22.81 -11.18 -5.92
N LYS A 87 22.21 -11.90 -6.88
CA LYS A 87 22.72 -12.04 -8.24
C LYS A 87 22.91 -10.69 -8.93
N ALA A 88 21.96 -9.78 -8.80
CA ALA A 88 22.04 -8.44 -9.38
C ALA A 88 23.16 -7.58 -8.77
N ALA A 89 23.47 -7.78 -7.49
CA ALA A 89 24.56 -7.10 -6.80
C ALA A 89 25.93 -7.81 -6.93
N LEU A 90 25.96 -9.02 -7.50
CA LEU A 90 27.18 -9.76 -7.77
C LEU A 90 27.82 -9.28 -9.08
N GLY A 91 29.16 -9.36 -9.16
CA GLY A 91 29.91 -9.01 -10.37
C GLY A 91 30.45 -7.57 -10.40
N PHE A 92 30.12 -6.74 -9.42
CA PHE A 92 30.77 -5.45 -9.20
C PHE A 92 30.79 -5.10 -7.72
N THR A 93 31.62 -4.12 -7.33
CA THR A 93 31.63 -3.58 -5.97
C THR A 93 30.37 -2.74 -5.74
N CYS A 94 29.25 -3.41 -5.49
CA CYS A 94 27.93 -2.81 -5.31
C CYS A 94 27.85 -2.07 -3.97
N THR A 95 27.32 -0.85 -4.02
CA THR A 95 27.15 0.05 -2.88
C THR A 95 25.69 0.49 -2.74
N ALA A 96 25.39 1.22 -1.66
CA ALA A 96 24.06 1.76 -1.41
C ALA A 96 23.54 2.62 -2.58
N GLY A 97 24.42 3.35 -3.26
CA GLY A 97 24.05 4.22 -4.37
C GLY A 97 23.91 3.52 -5.71
N ASP A 98 24.08 2.19 -5.75
CA ASP A 98 23.87 1.39 -6.96
C ASP A 98 22.54 0.62 -6.91
N ILE A 99 21.82 0.67 -5.79
CA ILE A 99 20.52 0.01 -5.62
C ILE A 99 19.41 1.05 -5.55
N TYR A 100 18.47 0.96 -6.48
CA TYR A 100 17.38 1.89 -6.64
C TYR A 100 16.05 1.20 -6.36
N ASN A 101 15.08 1.94 -5.82
CA ASN A 101 13.68 1.55 -5.85
C ASN A 101 12.90 2.59 -6.65
N VAL A 102 12.08 2.15 -7.60
CA VAL A 102 11.12 2.96 -8.35
C VAL A 102 9.69 2.50 -8.06
N ASP A 103 8.77 3.44 -8.02
CA ASP A 103 7.33 3.20 -7.85
C ASP A 103 6.50 4.41 -8.29
N GLU A 104 5.23 4.17 -8.61
CA GLU A 104 4.26 5.20 -8.96
C GLU A 104 3.36 5.59 -7.78
N THR A 105 3.08 6.88 -7.69
CA THR A 105 2.01 7.40 -6.84
C THR A 105 1.13 8.37 -7.62
N SER A 106 -0.11 8.54 -7.17
CA SER A 106 -1.02 9.53 -7.76
C SER A 106 -1.17 10.77 -6.89
N LEU A 107 -1.28 11.91 -7.55
CA LEU A 107 -1.88 13.13 -7.02
C LEU A 107 -3.35 13.15 -7.45
N GLN A 108 -4.24 13.35 -6.48
CA GLN A 108 -5.69 13.42 -6.69
C GLN A 108 -6.27 14.61 -5.94
N THR A 109 -7.07 15.44 -6.60
CA THR A 109 -7.61 16.68 -6.03
C THR A 109 -8.63 16.45 -4.92
N LYS A 110 -9.44 15.40 -4.99
CA LYS A 110 -10.31 14.96 -3.89
C LYS A 110 -10.49 13.44 -3.90
N GLY A 111 -10.06 12.79 -2.82
CA GLY A 111 -10.46 11.42 -2.50
C GLY A 111 -11.93 11.33 -2.11
N SER A 112 -12.49 10.13 -2.22
CA SER A 112 -13.85 9.74 -1.83
C SER A 112 -14.10 9.76 -0.30
N SER A 113 -13.61 10.78 0.42
CA SER A 113 -13.93 10.95 1.84
C SER A 113 -15.45 11.02 1.98
N LYS A 114 -15.97 10.07 2.77
CA LYS A 114 -17.38 10.00 3.20
C LYS A 114 -17.66 10.85 4.43
N LYS A 115 -16.62 11.43 5.05
CA LYS A 115 -16.76 12.36 6.18
C LYS A 115 -16.98 13.76 5.62
N VAL A 116 -18.14 14.33 5.88
CA VAL A 116 -18.53 15.69 5.50
C VAL A 116 -19.08 16.41 6.74
N VAL A 117 -18.93 17.73 6.78
CA VAL A 117 -19.66 18.57 7.73
C VAL A 117 -21.03 18.84 7.10
N ALA A 118 -22.09 18.57 7.84
CA ALA A 118 -23.46 18.80 7.42
C ALA A 118 -24.21 19.54 8.53
N VAL A 119 -25.31 20.21 8.14
CA VAL A 119 -26.15 20.93 9.08
C VAL A 119 -26.71 19.95 10.14
N ARG A 120 -26.62 20.35 11.41
CA ARG A 120 -27.10 19.53 12.52
C ARG A 120 -28.60 19.28 12.35
N GLY A 121 -29.02 18.02 12.34
CA GLY A 121 -30.42 17.62 12.13
C GLY A 121 -30.76 17.24 10.68
N SER A 122 -29.82 17.35 9.73
CA SER A 122 -30.02 16.84 8.37
C SER A 122 -30.21 15.32 8.37
N LYS A 123 -31.39 14.86 7.94
CA LYS A 123 -31.70 13.42 7.80
C LYS A 123 -31.01 12.78 6.59
N ASN A 124 -30.75 13.59 5.55
CA ASN A 124 -30.17 13.15 4.29
C ASN A 124 -28.97 14.02 3.94
N VAL A 125 -27.79 13.41 3.77
CA VAL A 125 -26.55 14.09 3.39
C VAL A 125 -25.95 13.34 2.21
N TRP A 126 -26.03 13.94 1.02
CA TRP A 126 -25.57 13.34 -0.22
C TRP A 126 -24.34 14.10 -0.74
N LYS A 127 -23.41 13.35 -1.32
CA LYS A 127 -22.27 13.91 -2.07
C LYS A 127 -22.48 13.51 -3.53
N GLY A 128 -22.66 14.49 -4.42
CA GLY A 128 -22.76 14.23 -5.85
C GLY A 128 -21.44 13.71 -6.42
N ASP A 129 -21.51 12.92 -7.50
CA ASP A 129 -20.34 12.48 -8.26
C ASP A 129 -19.71 13.69 -8.96
N GLN A 130 -18.62 14.19 -8.42
CA GLN A 130 -17.85 15.25 -9.08
C GLN A 130 -16.99 14.65 -10.18
N LYS A 131 -17.30 15.00 -11.44
CA LYS A 131 -16.64 14.52 -12.66
C LYS A 131 -15.17 14.97 -12.84
N SER A 132 -14.59 15.71 -11.90
CA SER A 132 -13.27 16.36 -12.04
C SER A 132 -12.24 15.87 -11.02
N SER A 133 -12.12 14.56 -10.82
CA SER A 133 -10.91 14.04 -10.16
C SER A 133 -9.73 14.19 -11.11
N TYR A 134 -8.99 15.29 -10.98
CA TYR A 134 -7.71 15.45 -11.65
C TYR A 134 -6.77 14.35 -11.14
N HIS A 135 -6.25 13.54 -12.06
CA HIS A 135 -5.32 12.46 -11.80
C HIS A 135 -4.00 12.77 -12.49
N LEU A 136 -2.94 12.85 -11.71
CA LEU A 136 -1.57 12.95 -12.17
C LEU A 136 -0.81 11.78 -11.57
N THR A 137 -0.11 11.00 -12.40
CA THR A 137 0.82 9.98 -11.91
C THR A 137 2.22 10.58 -11.77
N ILE A 138 2.87 10.27 -10.66
CA ILE A 138 4.22 10.68 -10.31
C ILE A 138 5.04 9.40 -10.18
N VAL A 139 6.06 9.26 -11.02
CA VAL A 139 7.07 8.20 -10.92
C VAL A 139 8.18 8.75 -10.05
N ALA A 140 8.47 8.07 -8.94
CA ALA A 140 9.55 8.44 -8.04
C ALA A 140 10.56 7.30 -7.99
N ALA A 141 11.85 7.63 -8.04
CA ALA A 141 12.92 6.68 -7.81
C ALA A 141 13.97 7.26 -6.87
N VAL A 142 14.58 6.39 -6.07
CA VAL A 142 15.59 6.78 -5.08
C VAL A 142 16.58 5.64 -4.87
N ALA A 143 17.85 5.99 -4.71
CA ALA A 143 18.91 5.06 -4.36
C ALA A 143 18.91 4.75 -2.85
N ALA A 144 19.50 3.61 -2.45
CA ALA A 144 19.54 3.22 -1.05
C ALA A 144 20.47 4.09 -0.19
N ASP A 145 21.38 4.85 -0.80
CA ASP A 145 22.18 5.90 -0.14
C ASP A 145 21.38 7.19 0.12
N GLY A 146 20.15 7.29 -0.40
CA GLY A 146 19.29 8.47 -0.27
C GLY A 146 19.29 9.39 -1.50
N THR A 147 20.13 9.13 -2.50
CA THR A 147 20.20 9.96 -3.71
C THR A 147 18.87 9.89 -4.48
N PRO A 148 18.15 11.02 -4.65
CA PRO A 148 16.91 11.02 -5.41
C PRO A 148 17.17 11.05 -6.92
N VAL A 149 16.33 10.34 -7.67
CA VAL A 149 16.23 10.48 -9.12
C VAL A 149 15.15 11.53 -9.40
N PRO A 150 15.36 12.47 -10.34
CA PRO A 150 14.32 13.43 -10.73
C PRO A 150 12.98 12.72 -11.05
N PRO A 151 11.85 13.24 -10.54
CA PRO A 151 10.56 12.60 -10.73
C PRO A 151 10.08 12.73 -12.18
N ALA A 152 9.28 11.77 -12.62
CA ALA A 152 8.54 11.90 -13.88
C ALA A 152 7.05 12.11 -13.62
N PHE A 153 6.44 13.02 -14.38
CA PHE A 153 5.03 13.36 -14.31
C PHE A 153 4.29 12.83 -15.55
N ILE A 154 3.22 12.05 -15.34
CA ILE A 154 2.35 11.57 -16.41
C ILE A 154 1.01 12.28 -16.30
N LEU A 155 0.79 13.25 -17.19
CA LEU A 155 -0.42 14.06 -17.24
C LEU A 155 -1.57 13.38 -18.00
N PRO A 156 -2.83 13.71 -17.68
CA PRO A 156 -3.98 13.24 -18.43
C PRO A 156 -4.09 13.98 -19.76
N GLY A 157 -4.25 13.22 -20.84
CA GLY A 157 -4.47 13.75 -22.19
C GLY A 157 -3.46 13.21 -23.19
N LYS A 158 -3.39 13.86 -24.36
CA LYS A 158 -2.47 13.50 -25.45
C LYS A 158 -1.30 14.47 -25.61
N SER A 159 -1.38 15.66 -25.01
CA SER A 159 -0.37 16.70 -25.09
C SER A 159 -0.38 17.58 -23.83
N CYS A 160 0.73 18.28 -23.61
CA CYS A 160 0.91 19.30 -22.59
C CYS A 160 1.56 20.56 -23.18
N ALA A 161 1.39 21.70 -22.53
CA ALA A 161 2.03 22.95 -22.93
C ALA A 161 3.55 22.85 -22.76
N THR A 162 4.32 23.61 -23.53
CA THR A 162 5.79 23.65 -23.42
C THR A 162 6.27 24.22 -22.09
N THR A 163 5.50 25.13 -21.51
CA THR A 163 5.78 25.82 -20.24
C THR A 163 5.35 25.05 -18.99
N VAL A 164 4.86 23.81 -19.16
CA VAL A 164 4.21 23.06 -18.08
C VAL A 164 5.15 22.69 -16.93
N LEU A 165 6.46 22.64 -17.19
CA LEU A 165 7.50 22.38 -16.19
C LEU A 165 8.14 23.66 -15.64
N ASP A 166 7.84 24.86 -16.17
CA ASP A 166 8.48 26.12 -15.75
C ASP A 166 8.27 26.41 -14.26
N THR A 167 7.17 25.91 -13.70
CA THR A 167 6.83 26.05 -12.28
C THR A 167 7.30 24.88 -11.42
N CYS A 168 7.93 23.86 -12.01
CA CYS A 168 8.43 22.70 -11.28
C CYS A 168 9.74 23.06 -10.56
N PRO A 169 9.82 22.92 -9.23
CA PRO A 169 11.03 23.27 -8.47
C PRO A 169 12.10 22.18 -8.51
N VAL A 170 11.93 21.12 -9.31
CA VAL A 170 12.86 19.99 -9.38
C VAL A 170 13.59 20.03 -10.72
N ALA A 171 14.89 20.24 -10.68
CA ALA A 171 15.73 20.18 -11.88
C ALA A 171 15.68 18.78 -12.52
N ASP A 172 15.81 18.73 -13.85
CA ASP A 172 15.72 17.51 -14.66
C ASP A 172 14.41 16.70 -14.48
N ALA A 173 13.35 17.31 -13.93
CA ALA A 173 12.05 16.66 -13.86
C ALA A 173 11.52 16.32 -15.26
N MET A 174 10.95 15.13 -15.40
CA MET A 174 10.46 14.63 -16.69
C MET A 174 8.95 14.80 -16.78
N ILE A 175 8.44 14.98 -18.00
CA ILE A 175 7.00 15.05 -18.23
C ILE A 175 6.59 14.29 -19.50
N THR A 176 5.44 13.64 -19.40
CA THR A 176 4.75 13.01 -20.52
C THR A 176 3.24 13.08 -20.31
N SER A 177 2.46 12.69 -21.32
CA SER A 177 1.01 12.64 -21.25
C SER A 177 0.49 11.28 -21.71
N SER A 178 -0.52 10.76 -21.01
CA SER A 178 -1.25 9.57 -21.46
C SER A 178 -2.76 9.76 -21.29
N PRO A 179 -3.61 9.14 -22.14
CA PRO A 179 -5.05 9.41 -22.11
C PRO A 179 -5.71 9.19 -20.75
N LYS A 180 -5.18 8.24 -19.94
CA LYS A 180 -5.69 7.93 -18.60
C LYS A 180 -4.74 8.39 -17.49
N ALA A 181 -3.64 9.06 -17.82
CA ALA A 181 -2.57 9.43 -16.88
C ALA A 181 -2.01 8.25 -16.07
N PHE A 182 -1.96 7.05 -16.66
CA PHE A 182 -1.31 5.89 -16.07
C PHE A 182 -0.07 5.50 -16.87
N MET A 183 0.86 4.83 -16.19
CA MET A 183 2.00 4.16 -16.80
C MET A 183 1.55 3.03 -17.74
N ASN A 184 2.26 2.85 -18.84
CA ASN A 184 2.17 1.68 -19.72
C ASN A 184 3.59 1.22 -20.09
N ALA A 185 3.71 0.13 -20.84
CA ALA A 185 5.00 -0.45 -21.21
C ALA A 185 5.90 0.53 -21.99
N ASP A 186 5.36 1.21 -23.00
CA ASP A 186 6.12 2.15 -23.83
C ASP A 186 6.63 3.37 -23.04
N LEU A 187 5.78 3.90 -22.14
CA LEU A 187 6.17 5.00 -21.26
C LEU A 187 7.22 4.57 -20.24
N PHE A 188 7.16 3.32 -19.78
CA PHE A 188 8.16 2.77 -18.87
C PHE A 188 9.51 2.59 -19.57
N ASP A 189 9.52 2.12 -20.82
CA ASP A 189 10.74 2.02 -21.63
C ASP A 189 11.39 3.39 -21.85
N GLY A 190 10.60 4.40 -22.23
CA GLY A 190 11.10 5.77 -22.35
C GLY A 190 11.63 6.34 -21.01
N TRP A 191 10.98 5.99 -19.89
CA TRP A 191 11.49 6.35 -18.57
C TRP A 191 12.80 5.62 -18.23
N LEU A 192 12.97 4.35 -18.61
CA LEU A 192 14.21 3.60 -18.42
C LEU A 192 15.38 4.24 -19.18
N GLU A 193 15.15 4.70 -20.40
CA GLU A 193 16.16 5.44 -21.19
C GLU A 193 16.56 6.73 -20.46
N CYS A 194 15.59 7.54 -20.03
CA CYS A 194 15.88 8.76 -19.29
C CYS A 194 16.60 8.50 -17.96
N PHE A 195 16.22 7.44 -17.24
CA PHE A 195 16.93 7.00 -16.03
C PHE A 195 18.36 6.56 -16.34
N GLY A 196 18.56 5.81 -17.42
CA GLY A 196 19.87 5.39 -17.91
C GLY A 196 20.78 6.58 -18.21
N GLU A 197 20.30 7.55 -18.98
CA GLU A 197 21.02 8.80 -19.31
C GLU A 197 21.36 9.63 -18.07
N TRP A 198 20.40 9.80 -17.16
CA TRP A 198 20.63 10.46 -15.89
C TRP A 198 21.71 9.73 -15.07
N LYS A 199 21.66 8.40 -15.00
CA LYS A 199 22.62 7.56 -14.27
C LYS A 199 24.02 7.66 -14.86
N LEU A 200 24.15 7.69 -16.19
CA LEU A 200 25.45 7.88 -16.86
C LEU A 200 26.10 9.19 -16.41
N ARG A 201 25.34 10.29 -16.41
CA ARG A 201 25.81 11.62 -15.97
C ARG A 201 26.15 11.67 -14.48
N GLN A 202 25.28 11.14 -13.62
CA GLN A 202 25.37 11.34 -12.16
C GLN A 202 26.25 10.30 -11.45
N ARG A 203 26.45 9.12 -12.05
CA ARG A 203 27.07 7.97 -11.38
C ARG A 203 28.24 7.39 -12.16
N ALA A 204 28.82 8.15 -13.09
CA ALA A 204 30.00 7.74 -13.87
C ALA A 204 29.84 6.34 -14.50
N ALA A 205 28.69 6.10 -15.11
CA ALA A 205 28.33 4.84 -15.77
C ALA A 205 28.31 3.56 -14.91
N ARG A 206 28.35 3.66 -13.57
CA ARG A 206 28.24 2.49 -12.68
C ARG A 206 26.97 1.66 -12.94
N PRO A 207 27.01 0.31 -12.78
CA PRO A 207 25.81 -0.51 -12.89
C PRO A 207 24.73 -0.12 -11.86
N ALA A 208 23.46 -0.35 -12.21
CA ALA A 208 22.33 -0.07 -11.32
C ALA A 208 21.46 -1.30 -11.12
N VAL A 209 21.15 -1.65 -9.87
CA VAL A 209 20.11 -2.62 -9.53
C VAL A 209 18.81 -1.86 -9.28
N LEU A 210 17.86 -1.97 -10.20
CA LEU A 210 16.59 -1.25 -10.14
C LEU A 210 15.47 -2.19 -9.65
N VAL A 211 14.97 -1.90 -8.45
CA VAL A 211 13.90 -2.64 -7.78
C VAL A 211 12.55 -1.99 -8.04
N LEU A 212 11.60 -2.78 -8.52
CA LEU A 212 10.26 -2.33 -8.87
C LEU A 212 9.20 -3.39 -8.57
N ASP A 213 7.94 -2.98 -8.55
CA ASP A 213 6.83 -3.90 -8.34
C ASP A 213 6.61 -4.82 -9.56
N ASN A 214 5.84 -5.89 -9.38
CA ASN A 214 5.51 -6.82 -10.45
C ASN A 214 4.24 -6.39 -11.20
N CYS A 215 4.24 -5.17 -11.75
CA CYS A 215 3.20 -4.68 -12.63
C CYS A 215 3.48 -5.11 -14.09
N SER A 216 2.42 -5.42 -14.85
CA SER A 216 2.55 -5.79 -16.27
C SER A 216 2.98 -4.61 -17.16
N SER A 217 2.87 -3.36 -16.69
CA SER A 217 3.38 -2.18 -17.38
C SER A 217 4.89 -2.01 -17.26
N HIS A 218 5.57 -2.74 -16.37
CA HIS A 218 6.99 -2.53 -16.04
C HIS A 218 7.93 -3.49 -16.76
N LEU A 219 7.44 -4.15 -17.80
CA LEU A 219 8.26 -5.01 -18.64
C LEU A 219 7.65 -5.13 -20.03
N SER A 220 8.46 -4.80 -21.02
CA SER A 220 8.19 -5.03 -22.44
C SER A 220 9.31 -5.87 -23.05
N VAL A 221 9.20 -6.18 -24.34
CA VAL A 221 10.28 -6.81 -25.11
C VAL A 221 11.48 -5.86 -25.24
N ASN A 222 11.25 -4.55 -25.24
CA ASN A 222 12.28 -3.52 -25.42
C ASN A 222 13.00 -3.15 -24.13
N SER A 223 12.39 -3.40 -22.96
CA SER A 223 13.00 -3.06 -21.67
C SER A 223 14.34 -3.77 -21.46
N LEU A 224 14.51 -5.00 -21.96
CA LEU A 224 15.75 -5.78 -21.81
C LEU A 224 16.93 -5.17 -22.57
N PRO A 225 16.84 -4.88 -23.90
CA PRO A 225 17.88 -4.15 -24.62
C PRO A 225 18.27 -2.82 -23.98
N ILE A 226 17.28 -2.02 -23.53
CA ILE A 226 17.53 -0.74 -22.85
C ILE A 226 18.34 -0.97 -21.57
N CYS A 227 17.92 -1.93 -20.75
CA CYS A 227 18.62 -2.27 -19.52
C CYS A 227 20.06 -2.74 -19.77
N GLU A 228 20.28 -3.56 -20.80
CA GLU A 228 21.62 -4.01 -21.19
C GLU A 228 22.51 -2.83 -21.61
N ALA A 229 22.01 -1.95 -22.50
CA ALA A 229 22.75 -0.79 -22.99
C ALA A 229 23.17 0.16 -21.87
N TYR A 230 22.31 0.38 -20.86
CA TYR A 230 22.59 1.26 -19.73
C TYR A 230 23.16 0.55 -18.50
N GLY A 231 23.42 -0.76 -18.55
CA GLY A 231 23.93 -1.52 -17.40
C GLY A 231 22.98 -1.52 -16.19
N ILE A 232 21.69 -1.71 -16.44
CA ILE A 232 20.62 -1.76 -15.45
C ILE A 232 20.21 -3.22 -15.25
N CYS A 233 20.16 -3.68 -14.00
CA CYS A 233 19.62 -4.98 -13.63
C CYS A 233 18.25 -4.79 -12.97
N LEU A 234 17.17 -5.21 -13.66
CA LEU A 234 15.82 -5.15 -13.12
C LEU A 234 15.56 -6.29 -12.14
N VAL A 235 15.11 -5.97 -10.93
CA VAL A 235 14.72 -6.97 -9.93
C VAL A 235 13.29 -6.70 -9.47
N ARG A 236 12.37 -7.61 -9.81
CA ARG A 236 10.95 -7.45 -9.51
C ARG A 236 10.59 -8.02 -8.14
N ILE A 237 9.88 -7.22 -7.35
CA ILE A 237 9.30 -7.65 -6.08
C ILE A 237 8.25 -8.73 -6.33
N PRO A 238 8.17 -9.79 -5.50
CA PRO A 238 7.15 -10.81 -5.64
C PRO A 238 5.74 -10.24 -5.69
N ALA A 239 4.88 -10.82 -6.52
CA ALA A 239 3.49 -10.37 -6.64
C ALA A 239 2.81 -10.24 -5.25
N ASN A 240 2.09 -9.13 -5.05
CA ASN A 240 1.41 -8.77 -3.80
C ASN A 240 2.34 -8.53 -2.59
N ALA A 241 3.67 -8.45 -2.78
CA ALA A 241 4.61 -8.15 -1.71
C ALA A 241 5.02 -6.67 -1.62
N THR A 242 4.43 -5.78 -2.42
CA THR A 242 4.73 -4.34 -2.46
C THR A 242 4.69 -3.70 -1.07
N HIS A 243 3.57 -3.84 -0.35
CA HIS A 243 3.40 -3.38 1.03
C HIS A 243 4.41 -3.95 2.05
N LEU A 244 5.12 -5.02 1.67
CA LEU A 244 6.15 -5.66 2.49
C LEU A 244 7.56 -5.26 2.09
N LEU A 245 7.85 -5.14 0.80
CA LEU A 245 9.21 -5.12 0.30
C LEU A 245 9.55 -3.88 -0.53
N GLN A 246 8.61 -2.96 -0.78
CA GLN A 246 8.83 -1.74 -1.57
C GLN A 246 9.18 -0.54 -0.66
N PRO A 247 10.44 -0.06 -0.63
CA PRO A 247 10.88 1.03 0.24
C PRO A 247 10.04 2.31 0.12
N LEU A 248 9.73 2.73 -1.11
CA LEU A 248 8.93 3.94 -1.38
C LEU A 248 7.57 3.86 -0.67
N ASP A 249 6.87 2.75 -0.81
CA ASP A 249 5.57 2.50 -0.16
C ASP A 249 5.69 2.37 1.37
N VAL A 250 6.70 1.66 1.85
CA VAL A 250 6.87 1.35 3.29
C VAL A 250 7.26 2.59 4.09
N ALA A 251 8.06 3.51 3.53
CA ALA A 251 8.65 4.60 4.29
C ALA A 251 8.28 6.02 3.82
N LEU A 252 8.08 6.25 2.52
CA LEU A 252 8.11 7.62 1.97
C LEU A 252 6.76 8.09 1.43
N PHE A 253 6.06 7.25 0.67
CA PHE A 253 4.83 7.63 -0.04
C PHE A 253 3.70 8.08 0.87
N ARG A 254 3.63 7.59 2.11
CA ARG A 254 2.66 8.12 3.08
C ARG A 254 2.91 9.61 3.39
N THR A 255 4.16 9.97 3.62
CA THR A 255 4.54 11.36 3.92
C THR A 255 4.39 12.23 2.68
N PHE A 256 4.82 11.72 1.52
CA PHE A 256 4.72 12.41 0.24
C PHE A 256 3.26 12.70 -0.15
N LYS A 257 2.39 11.69 -0.12
CA LYS A 257 0.93 11.85 -0.36
C LYS A 257 0.30 12.88 0.58
N ARG A 258 0.72 12.92 1.85
CA ARG A 258 0.22 13.90 2.83
C ARG A 258 0.67 15.33 2.48
N LYS A 259 1.92 15.53 2.08
CA LYS A 259 2.45 16.84 1.66
C LYS A 259 1.73 17.35 0.41
N ILE A 260 1.57 16.48 -0.60
CA ILE A 260 0.75 16.76 -1.79
C ILE A 260 -0.67 17.17 -1.39
N SER A 261 -1.35 16.37 -0.56
CA SER A 261 -2.74 16.66 -0.14
C SER A 261 -2.87 18.02 0.55
N CYS A 262 -1.89 18.39 1.39
CA CYS A 262 -1.83 19.68 2.06
C CYS A 262 -1.65 20.82 1.06
N GLY A 263 -0.68 20.71 0.15
CA GLY A 263 -0.41 21.72 -0.88
C GLY A 263 -1.59 21.92 -1.83
N VAL A 264 -2.26 20.84 -2.25
CA VAL A 264 -3.49 20.92 -3.04
C VAL A 264 -4.59 21.66 -2.28
N THR A 265 -4.78 21.36 -1.00
CA THR A 265 -5.81 22.02 -0.18
C THR A 265 -5.54 23.52 -0.05
N GLN A 266 -4.29 23.91 0.26
CA GLN A 266 -3.89 25.30 0.39
C GLN A 266 -4.03 26.07 -0.92
N CYS A 267 -3.60 25.48 -2.04
CA CYS A 267 -3.70 26.09 -3.36
C CYS A 267 -5.17 26.32 -3.76
N LEU A 268 -6.03 25.31 -3.61
CA LEU A 268 -7.46 25.43 -3.91
C LEU A 268 -8.16 26.47 -3.03
N GLN A 269 -7.78 26.57 -1.74
CA GLN A 269 -8.29 27.61 -0.83
C GLN A 269 -7.85 29.02 -1.25
N ALA A 270 -6.58 29.18 -1.64
CA ALA A 270 -6.05 30.48 -2.05
C ALA A 270 -6.66 30.98 -3.37
N MET A 271 -6.97 30.07 -4.30
CA MET A 271 -7.58 30.39 -5.59
C MET A 271 -9.12 30.45 -5.56
N ASP A 272 -9.74 30.14 -4.41
CA ASP A 272 -11.19 29.91 -4.29
C ASP A 272 -11.76 29.00 -5.42
N SER A 273 -11.04 27.92 -5.73
CA SER A 273 -11.33 27.04 -6.87
C SER A 273 -11.59 25.60 -6.42
N MET A 274 -12.46 24.92 -7.16
CA MET A 274 -12.69 23.48 -7.02
C MET A 274 -11.77 22.63 -7.91
N THR A 275 -11.03 23.27 -8.82
CA THR A 275 -10.22 22.65 -9.87
C THR A 275 -8.78 23.09 -9.76
N LEU A 276 -7.85 22.12 -9.84
CA LEU A 276 -6.42 22.38 -9.76
C LEU A 276 -5.83 22.49 -11.18
N PRO A 277 -5.19 23.62 -11.53
CA PRO A 277 -4.40 23.76 -12.74
C PRO A 277 -3.24 22.75 -12.82
N ARG A 278 -2.81 22.39 -14.04
CA ARG A 278 -1.79 21.35 -14.26
C ARG A 278 -0.41 21.76 -13.75
N ASP A 279 -0.01 22.98 -14.06
CA ASP A 279 1.22 23.64 -13.59
C ASP A 279 1.24 23.72 -12.05
N ALA A 280 0.14 24.14 -11.43
CA ALA A 280 0.01 24.15 -9.96
C ALA A 280 0.17 22.73 -9.37
N ALA A 281 -0.41 21.71 -10.00
CA ALA A 281 -0.26 20.33 -9.55
C ALA A 281 1.19 19.84 -9.61
N ILE A 282 1.91 20.17 -10.68
CA ILE A 282 3.33 19.84 -10.86
C ILE A 282 4.19 20.57 -9.84
N LYS A 283 3.96 21.87 -9.64
CA LYS A 283 4.63 22.67 -8.62
C LYS A 283 4.48 22.05 -7.24
N ILE A 284 3.24 21.76 -6.82
CA ILE A 284 2.94 21.13 -5.52
C ILE A 284 3.63 19.76 -5.40
N ALA A 285 3.59 18.95 -6.46
CA ALA A 285 4.22 17.65 -6.46
C ALA A 285 5.75 17.76 -6.34
N GLY A 286 6.37 18.71 -7.03
CA GLY A 286 7.81 18.98 -6.95
C GLY A 286 8.24 19.55 -5.59
N GLU A 287 7.48 20.48 -5.01
CA GLU A 287 7.76 21.00 -3.65
C GLU A 287 7.66 19.89 -2.60
N ALA A 288 6.64 19.03 -2.72
CA ALA A 288 6.51 17.86 -1.88
C ALA A 288 7.65 16.86 -2.11
N PHE A 289 8.16 16.74 -3.33
CA PHE A 289 9.26 15.86 -3.68
C PHE A 289 10.54 16.35 -3.00
N ASN A 290 10.94 17.61 -3.20
CA ASN A 290 12.12 18.20 -2.57
C ASN A 290 12.07 18.14 -1.03
N THR A 291 10.87 18.17 -0.44
CA THR A 291 10.71 18.02 1.01
C THR A 291 10.97 16.60 1.51
N VAL A 292 10.55 15.57 0.76
CA VAL A 292 10.66 14.16 1.17
C VAL A 292 11.97 13.52 0.69
N PHE A 293 12.45 14.01 -0.44
CA PHE A 293 13.63 13.57 -1.19
C PHE A 293 14.57 14.77 -1.37
N PRO A 294 15.09 15.36 -0.28
CA PRO A 294 16.01 16.49 -0.38
C PRO A 294 17.25 16.10 -1.21
N ALA A 295 17.75 17.08 -1.98
CA ALA A 295 19.04 16.94 -2.64
C ALA A 295 20.13 16.64 -1.60
N MET A 296 21.10 15.83 -2.01
CA MET A 296 22.18 15.37 -1.15
C MET A 296 23.39 16.25 -1.41
N ASP A 297 23.44 17.41 -0.76
CA ASP A 297 24.54 18.38 -0.91
C ASP A 297 25.84 17.91 -0.21
N ASP A 298 25.71 16.99 0.75
CA ASP A 298 26.83 16.33 1.43
C ASP A 298 26.77 14.81 1.21
N PRO A 299 27.77 14.20 0.55
CA PRO A 299 27.86 12.76 0.34
C PRO A 299 27.80 11.92 1.62
N LYS A 300 28.08 12.52 2.80
CA LYS A 300 28.04 11.83 4.10
C LYS A 300 26.66 11.87 4.75
N LYS A 301 25.75 12.74 4.30
CA LYS A 301 24.45 12.95 4.94
C LYS A 301 23.38 12.09 4.27
N VAL A 302 23.17 10.90 4.82
CA VAL A 302 22.18 9.95 4.29
C VAL A 302 20.74 10.34 4.69
N ASN A 303 19.81 10.36 3.74
CA ASN A 303 18.38 10.50 4.03
C ASN A 303 17.93 9.30 4.88
N THR A 304 17.72 9.55 6.18
CA THR A 304 17.46 8.50 7.17
C THR A 304 16.15 7.76 6.90
N ALA A 305 15.14 8.45 6.35
CA ALA A 305 13.86 7.82 6.01
C ALA A 305 14.01 6.83 4.85
N VAL A 306 14.77 7.20 3.82
CA VAL A 306 15.10 6.33 2.69
C VAL A 306 15.88 5.11 3.17
N ALA A 307 17.02 5.33 3.84
CA ALA A 307 17.88 4.25 4.32
C ALA A 307 17.13 3.29 5.27
N ASN A 308 16.25 3.81 6.13
CA ASN A 308 15.41 2.97 6.98
C ASN A 308 14.35 2.19 6.19
N GLY A 309 13.81 2.76 5.11
CA GLY A 309 12.92 2.06 4.18
C GLY A 309 13.60 0.85 3.56
N PHE A 310 14.78 1.05 2.96
CA PHE A 310 15.58 -0.04 2.36
C PHE A 310 15.99 -1.10 3.39
N ARG A 311 16.48 -0.68 4.56
CA ARG A 311 16.87 -1.59 5.65
C ARG A 311 15.69 -2.40 6.17
N THR A 312 14.53 -1.76 6.31
CA THR A 312 13.30 -2.41 6.77
C THR A 312 12.82 -3.46 5.77
N CYS A 313 12.86 -3.15 4.48
CA CYS A 313 12.53 -4.07 3.39
C CYS A 313 13.59 -5.16 3.18
N GLY A 314 14.78 -5.04 3.80
CA GLY A 314 15.88 -5.99 3.66
C GLY A 314 16.56 -5.95 2.29
N ILE A 315 16.34 -4.87 1.52
CA ILE A 315 16.96 -4.66 0.20
C ILE A 315 18.37 -4.12 0.36
N TRP A 316 18.58 -3.17 1.28
CA TRP A 316 19.91 -2.66 1.57
C TRP A 316 20.11 -2.24 3.03
N PRO A 317 21.10 -2.80 3.74
CA PRO A 317 21.90 -3.96 3.35
C PRO A 317 21.01 -5.19 3.08
N LEU A 318 21.45 -6.06 2.16
CA LEU A 318 20.72 -7.26 1.81
C LEU A 318 20.50 -8.15 3.05
N SER A 319 19.25 -8.48 3.34
CA SER A 319 18.93 -9.29 4.52
C SER A 319 17.63 -10.10 4.36
N LEU A 320 17.79 -11.38 4.01
CA LEU A 320 16.69 -12.36 4.02
C LEU A 320 15.98 -12.45 5.38
N PRO A 321 16.66 -12.43 6.55
CA PRO A 321 15.97 -12.48 7.84
C PRO A 321 14.97 -11.32 8.06
N ARG A 322 15.33 -10.10 7.64
CA ARG A 322 14.45 -8.92 7.67
C ARG A 322 13.23 -9.10 6.77
N MET A 323 13.42 -9.56 5.53
CA MET A 323 12.30 -9.85 4.61
C MET A 323 11.33 -10.90 5.18
N LEU A 324 11.87 -12.00 5.72
CA LEU A 324 11.08 -13.05 6.34
C LEU A 324 10.38 -12.59 7.62
N CYS A 325 11.02 -11.71 8.40
CA CYS A 325 10.39 -11.09 9.56
C CYS A 325 9.16 -10.27 9.16
N ARG A 326 9.23 -9.48 8.08
CA ARG A 326 8.08 -8.74 7.56
C ARG A 326 6.96 -9.66 7.07
N LEU A 327 7.30 -10.75 6.39
CA LEU A 327 6.31 -11.76 6.00
C LEU A 327 5.60 -12.37 7.22
N LYS A 328 6.35 -12.72 8.27
CA LYS A 328 5.78 -13.24 9.53
C LYS A 328 4.85 -12.23 10.19
N ALA A 329 5.27 -10.96 10.28
CA ALA A 329 4.45 -9.88 10.84
C ALA A 329 3.15 -9.67 10.05
N ALA A 330 3.23 -9.70 8.72
CA ALA A 330 2.07 -9.57 7.83
C ALA A 330 1.09 -10.74 7.99
N LYS A 331 1.59 -11.98 8.06
CA LYS A 331 0.76 -13.17 8.32
C LYS A 331 0.06 -13.14 9.68
N LYS A 332 0.64 -12.44 10.67
CA LYS A 332 0.02 -12.19 11.98
C LYS A 332 -0.89 -10.95 12.01
N ASN A 333 -1.11 -10.29 10.86
CA ASN A 333 -1.80 -9.01 10.76
C ASN A 333 -1.27 -7.95 11.77
N GLY A 334 0.04 -7.94 12.01
CA GLY A 334 0.71 -6.98 12.89
C GLY A 334 0.62 -7.26 14.41
N VAL A 335 0.04 -8.38 14.84
CA VAL A 335 -0.03 -8.73 16.27
C VAL A 335 1.34 -9.17 16.81
N LYS A 336 1.79 -8.54 17.90
CA LYS A 336 3.07 -8.82 18.57
C LYS A 336 2.95 -10.07 19.46
N GLY A 337 4.03 -10.85 19.53
CA GLY A 337 4.13 -12.00 20.45
C GLY A 337 3.15 -13.14 20.15
N SER A 338 2.66 -13.77 21.22
CA SER A 338 1.68 -14.86 21.25
C SER A 338 0.26 -14.38 21.59
N LEU A 339 0.03 -13.07 21.75
CA LEU A 339 -1.30 -12.55 22.10
C LEU A 339 -2.35 -12.98 21.04
N GLY A 340 -3.44 -13.60 21.49
CA GLY A 340 -4.48 -14.16 20.62
C GLY A 340 -4.15 -15.53 19.99
N ASP A 341 -3.08 -16.21 20.41
CA ASP A 341 -2.82 -17.63 20.10
C ASP A 341 -3.37 -18.61 21.13
N ASP A 342 -3.95 -18.11 22.22
CA ASP A 342 -4.30 -18.90 23.39
C ASP A 342 -5.12 -20.15 23.01
N ALA A 343 -4.69 -21.31 23.53
CA ALA A 343 -5.26 -22.61 23.16
C ALA A 343 -6.78 -22.66 23.38
N TRP A 344 -7.29 -21.99 24.42
CA TRP A 344 -8.73 -21.91 24.71
C TRP A 344 -9.55 -21.20 23.63
N LEU A 345 -8.94 -20.35 22.78
CA LEU A 345 -9.63 -19.76 21.62
C LEU A 345 -9.88 -20.78 20.49
N LYS A 346 -9.16 -21.92 20.51
CA LYS A 346 -9.23 -22.98 19.49
C LYS A 346 -9.80 -24.29 20.04
N THR A 347 -9.66 -24.56 21.33
CA THR A 347 -9.99 -25.85 21.96
C THR A 347 -11.16 -25.71 22.94
N GLN A 348 -12.31 -26.18 22.44
CA GLN A 348 -13.61 -26.62 22.98
C GLN A 348 -14.13 -26.40 24.42
N GLU A 349 -15.47 -26.28 24.43
CA GLU A 349 -16.48 -26.81 25.35
C GLU A 349 -16.89 -25.98 26.60
N PHE A 350 -17.95 -25.20 26.37
CA PHE A 350 -19.04 -24.88 27.30
C PHE A 350 -19.06 -23.49 27.98
N ALA A 351 -17.95 -22.84 28.34
CA ALA A 351 -18.03 -21.62 29.16
C ALA A 351 -18.02 -20.26 28.40
N ARG A 352 -17.69 -20.24 27.09
CA ARG A 352 -17.50 -18.98 26.31
C ARG A 352 -18.21 -18.95 24.94
N ASP A 353 -18.99 -19.98 24.60
CA ASP A 353 -19.44 -20.31 23.24
C ASP A 353 -20.39 -19.30 22.56
N MET A 354 -21.12 -18.47 23.29
CA MET A 354 -22.05 -17.51 22.64
C MET A 354 -21.43 -16.12 22.41
N ALA A 355 -20.37 -15.78 23.16
CA ALA A 355 -19.91 -14.41 23.26
C ALA A 355 -18.55 -14.16 22.62
N LEU A 356 -17.55 -15.04 22.64
CA LEU A 356 -16.17 -14.71 22.19
C LEU A 356 -15.64 -15.64 21.07
N THR A 357 -16.46 -15.86 20.04
CA THR A 357 -16.13 -16.74 18.92
C THR A 357 -15.35 -16.03 17.80
N LEU A 358 -14.50 -16.80 17.10
CA LEU A 358 -13.91 -16.43 15.82
C LEU A 358 -14.87 -16.82 14.68
N PRO A 359 -14.89 -16.09 13.54
CA PRO A 359 -15.63 -16.49 12.38
C PRO A 359 -15.20 -17.89 11.91
N PRO A 360 -16.12 -18.74 11.45
CA PRO A 360 -15.76 -20.02 10.87
C PRO A 360 -14.82 -19.81 9.67
N LYS A 361 -13.83 -20.69 9.50
CA LYS A 361 -12.95 -20.66 8.32
C LYS A 361 -13.83 -20.73 7.07
N GLN A 362 -13.71 -19.74 6.19
CA GLN A 362 -14.46 -19.75 4.93
C GLN A 362 -14.02 -20.94 4.08
N VAL A 363 -14.88 -21.95 3.96
CA VAL A 363 -14.74 -23.00 2.96
C VAL A 363 -14.98 -22.36 1.60
N GLY A 364 -14.13 -22.68 0.61
CA GLY A 364 -14.22 -22.11 -0.73
C GLY A 364 -15.63 -22.28 -1.30
N ARG A 365 -16.31 -21.16 -1.56
CA ARG A 365 -17.67 -21.19 -2.12
C ARG A 365 -17.61 -21.73 -3.55
N LYS A 366 -18.37 -22.81 -3.83
CA LYS A 366 -18.57 -23.27 -5.20
C LYS A 366 -19.18 -22.14 -6.03
N ARG A 367 -18.56 -21.85 -7.18
CA ARG A 367 -19.01 -20.79 -8.11
C ARG A 367 -19.73 -21.45 -9.28
N VAL A 368 -20.93 -20.95 -9.57
CA VAL A 368 -21.71 -21.28 -10.77
C VAL A 368 -21.53 -20.14 -11.77
N LEU A 369 -21.27 -20.45 -13.04
CA LEU A 369 -21.34 -19.47 -14.13
C LEU A 369 -22.81 -19.24 -14.43
N THR A 370 -23.26 -17.98 -14.35
CA THR A 370 -24.67 -17.63 -14.57
C THR A 370 -24.97 -17.22 -16.02
N GLU A 371 -23.95 -16.92 -16.83
CA GLU A 371 -24.06 -16.60 -18.28
C GLU A 371 -25.25 -15.69 -18.63
N LEU A 372 -25.44 -14.60 -17.87
CA LEU A 372 -26.53 -13.61 -18.05
C LEU A 372 -27.96 -14.14 -17.79
N ASN A 373 -28.10 -15.36 -17.26
CA ASN A 373 -29.39 -15.93 -16.87
C ASN A 373 -29.74 -15.67 -15.40
N TRP A 374 -31.04 -15.56 -15.12
CA TRP A 374 -31.59 -15.45 -13.77
C TRP A 374 -31.75 -16.84 -13.16
N HIS A 375 -31.21 -17.04 -11.97
CA HIS A 375 -31.33 -18.30 -11.23
C HIS A 375 -32.05 -18.09 -9.90
N THR A 376 -32.97 -18.99 -9.58
CA THR A 376 -33.54 -19.10 -8.22
C THR A 376 -32.49 -19.67 -7.26
N ARG A 377 -32.74 -19.52 -5.94
CA ARG A 377 -31.85 -20.07 -4.89
C ARG A 377 -31.60 -21.56 -5.08
N ASP A 378 -32.63 -22.33 -5.42
CA ASP A 378 -32.52 -23.77 -5.61
C ASP A 378 -31.85 -24.11 -6.94
N GLY A 379 -32.10 -23.32 -8.00
CA GLY A 379 -31.41 -23.43 -9.29
C GLY A 379 -29.89 -23.23 -9.19
N LEU A 380 -29.42 -22.28 -8.37
CA LEU A 380 -27.99 -22.10 -8.07
C LEU A 380 -27.40 -23.30 -7.32
N ARG A 381 -28.14 -23.87 -6.37
CA ARG A 381 -27.68 -25.03 -5.58
C ARG A 381 -27.57 -26.28 -6.44
N ALA A 382 -28.56 -26.56 -7.28
CA ALA A 382 -28.52 -27.68 -8.24
C ALA A 382 -27.34 -27.54 -9.22
N SER A 383 -27.12 -26.32 -9.74
CA SER A 383 -26.02 -26.04 -10.68
C SER A 383 -24.63 -26.14 -10.04
N ALA A 384 -24.51 -25.94 -8.73
CA ALA A 384 -23.26 -26.10 -7.98
C ALA A 384 -22.90 -27.57 -7.69
N VAL A 385 -23.84 -28.51 -7.86
CA VAL A 385 -23.64 -29.95 -7.59
C VAL A 385 -23.13 -30.69 -8.83
N GLN A 386 -23.40 -30.19 -10.04
CA GLN A 386 -22.95 -30.86 -11.26
C GLN A 386 -21.42 -30.75 -11.47
N PRO A 387 -20.70 -31.86 -11.69
CA PRO A 387 -19.26 -31.84 -11.92
C PRO A 387 -18.93 -31.13 -13.24
N LYS A 388 -17.95 -30.21 -13.20
CA LYS A 388 -17.45 -29.52 -14.40
C LYS A 388 -16.83 -30.56 -15.35
N LYS A 389 -17.49 -30.86 -16.47
CA LYS A 389 -16.85 -31.55 -17.59
C LYS A 389 -15.67 -30.69 -18.06
N ARG A 390 -14.44 -31.22 -17.92
CA ARG A 390 -13.24 -30.64 -18.55
C ARG A 390 -13.50 -30.65 -20.06
N LYS A 391 -13.57 -29.47 -20.69
CA LYS A 391 -13.43 -29.36 -22.14
C LYS A 391 -11.98 -29.75 -22.47
N LYS A 392 -11.83 -30.72 -23.38
CA LYS A 392 -10.56 -31.07 -24.02
C LYS A 392 -10.04 -29.89 -24.82
#